data_AF-A0A3L8BB02-F1
#
_entry.id   AF-A0A3L8BB02-F1
#
_cell.length_a   1.000
_cell.length_b   1.000
_cell.length_c   1.000
_cell.angle_alpha   90.00
_cell.angle_beta   90.00
_cell.angle_gamma   90.00
#
_symmetry.space_group_name_H-M   'P 1'
#
loop_
_entity.id
_entity.type
_entity.pdbx_description
1 polymer ?
#
loop_
_entity_poly.entity_id
_entity_poly.type
_entity_poly.pdbx_seq_one_letter_code
_entity_poly.pdbx_strand_id
1 'polypeptide(L)' 'MNTVMGFSEQEIASFGLTIGLAAFMLYMVFIVAQLARESKAGRFGTFVLFLVLTLGMIGFVAKLLIQWLLDIE' A
#
# COMPACT_ATOMS: atom_id res chain seq x y z
N MET A 1 -18.56 -1.25 24.94
CA MET A 1 -18.20 -1.00 23.53
C MET A 1 -18.96 0.25 23.13
N ASN A 2 -18.27 1.33 22.77
CA ASN A 2 -18.93 2.60 22.44
C ASN A 2 -19.32 2.55 20.97
N THR A 3 -20.58 2.26 20.69
CA THR A 3 -21.09 2.16 19.33
C THR A 3 -21.22 3.56 18.72
N VAL A 4 -20.44 3.86 17.69
CA VAL A 4 -20.58 5.10 16.93
C VAL A 4 -21.43 4.77 15.69
N MET A 5 -22.64 5.33 15.60
CA MET A 5 -23.58 5.10 14.49
C MET A 5 -23.98 3.63 14.21
N GLY A 6 -23.96 2.76 15.23
CA GLY A 6 -24.39 1.36 15.08
C GLY A 6 -23.29 0.37 14.65
N PHE A 7 -22.08 0.85 14.36
CA PHE A 7 -20.90 0.01 14.09
C PHE A 7 -19.97 -0.03 15.31
N SER A 8 -19.27 -1.15 15.49
CA SER A 8 -18.21 -1.23 16.51
C SER A 8 -17.01 -0.37 16.10
N GLU A 9 -16.30 0.18 17.08
CA GLU A 9 -15.06 0.94 16.86
C GLU A 9 -14.01 0.12 16.07
N GLN A 10 -14.02 -1.20 16.26
CA GLN A 10 -13.13 -2.16 15.59
C GLN A 10 -13.48 -2.35 14.11
N GLU A 11 -14.77 -2.38 13.76
CA GLU A 11 -15.22 -2.46 12.36
C GLU A 11 -14.88 -1.19 11.59
N ILE A 12 -15.09 -0.02 12.20
CA ILE A 12 -14.74 1.26 11.57
C ILE A 12 -13.23 1.37 11.39
N ALA A 13 -12.44 0.97 12.40
CA ALA A 13 -10.99 1.00 12.34
C ALA A 13 -10.44 0.03 11.28
N SER A 14 -10.92 -1.22 11.23
CA SER A 14 -10.48 -2.21 10.23
C SER A 14 -10.84 -1.77 8.80
N PHE A 15 -12.04 -1.22 8.58
CA PHE A 15 -12.43 -0.70 7.28
C PHE A 15 -11.56 0.49 6.85
N GLY A 16 -11.35 1.44 7.76
CA GLY A 16 -10.49 2.61 7.52
C GLY A 16 -9.03 2.23 7.25
N LEU A 17 -8.50 1.24 7.98
CA LEU A 17 -7.16 0.71 7.75
C LEU A 17 -7.05 0.01 6.41
N THR A 18 -7.95 -0.91 6.07
CA THR A 18 -7.87 -1.66 4.81
C THR A 18 -8.00 -0.74 3.60
N ILE A 19 -9.05 0.08 3.55
CA ILE A 19 -9.30 0.98 2.41
C ILE A 19 -8.28 2.12 2.38
N GLY A 20 -8.03 2.75 3.52
CA GLY A 20 -7.11 3.89 3.62
C GLY A 20 -5.68 3.51 3.30
N LEU A 21 -5.21 2.36 3.80
CA LEU A 21 -3.86 1.86 3.49
C LEU A 21 -3.74 1.46 2.01
N ALA A 22 -4.75 0.79 1.44
CA ALA A 22 -4.73 0.42 0.02
C ALA A 22 -4.71 1.66 -0.89
N ALA A 23 -5.53 2.67 -0.59
CA ALA A 23 -5.54 3.93 -1.33
C ALA A 23 -4.21 4.68 -1.19
N PHE A 24 -3.63 4.71 0.01
CA PHE A 24 -2.32 5.33 0.26
C PHE A 24 -1.19 4.61 -0.49
N MET A 25 -1.21 3.27 -0.53
CA MET A 25 -0.24 2.49 -1.32
C MET A 25 -0.33 2.80 -2.82
N LEU A 26 -1.53 2.89 -3.38
CA LEU A 26 -1.70 3.31 -4.78
C LEU A 26 -1.17 4.72 -5.04
N TYR A 27 -1.42 5.65 -4.12
CA TYR A 27 -0.91 7.01 -4.23
C TYR A 27 0.63 7.07 -4.16
N MET A 28 1.27 6.22 -3.36
CA MET A 28 2.73 6.11 -3.34
C MET A 28 3.30 5.68 -4.71
N VAL A 29 2.68 4.70 -5.38
CA VAL A 29 3.09 4.29 -6.74
C VAL A 29 2.93 5.44 -7.74
N PHE A 30 1.84 6.19 -7.64
CA PHE A 30 1.61 7.37 -8.46
C PHE A 30 2.72 8.43 -8.27
N ILE A 31 3.10 8.70 -7.01
CA ILE A 31 4.21 9.62 -6.71
C ILE A 31 5.53 9.11 -7.29
N VAL A 32 5.84 7.81 -7.16
CA VAL A 32 7.07 7.23 -7.73
C VAL A 32 7.09 7.38 -9.27
N ALA A 33 5.94 7.23 -9.92
CA ALA A 33 5.79 7.46 -11.35
C ALA A 33 6.05 8.92 -11.74
N GLN A 34 5.52 9.87 -10.96
CA GLN A 34 5.77 11.30 -11.18
C GLN A 34 7.24 11.65 -10.90
N LEU A 35 7.81 11.16 -9.81
CA LEU A 35 9.21 11.38 -9.42
C LEU A 35 10.18 10.87 -10.49
N ALA A 36 9.93 9.70 -11.07
CA ALA A 36 10.77 9.17 -12.14
C ALA A 36 10.76 10.06 -13.39
N ARG A 37 9.63 10.71 -13.70
CA ARG A 37 9.51 11.68 -14.79
C ARG A 37 10.20 13.00 -14.46
N GLU A 38 9.98 13.53 -13.27
CA GLU A 38 10.58 14.81 -12.82
C GLU A 38 12.10 14.70 -12.65
N SER A 39 12.59 13.56 -12.18
CA SER A 39 14.03 13.32 -12.00
C SER A 39 14.79 13.15 -13.32
N LYS A 40 14.10 13.21 -14.48
CA LYS A 40 14.66 12.90 -15.81
C LYS A 40 15.44 11.59 -15.80
N ALA A 41 14.99 10.63 -15.00
CA ALA A 41 15.63 9.34 -14.92
C ALA A 41 15.50 8.69 -16.30
N GLY A 42 16.63 8.38 -16.94
CA GLY A 42 16.62 7.65 -18.22
C GLY A 42 15.93 6.28 -18.05
N ARG A 43 15.75 5.52 -19.13
CA ARG A 43 15.08 4.19 -19.07
C ARG A 43 15.60 3.27 -17.97
N PHE A 44 16.92 3.23 -17.79
CA PHE A 44 17.55 2.44 -16.73
C PHE A 44 17.30 3.04 -15.33
N GLY A 45 17.37 4.37 -15.20
CA GLY A 45 17.11 5.07 -13.95
C GLY A 45 15.67 4.91 -13.46
N THR A 46 14.67 5.04 -14.35
CA THR A 46 13.27 4.79 -14.01
C THR A 46 13.04 3.35 -13.60
N PHE A 47 13.67 2.38 -14.26
CA PHE A 47 13.58 0.97 -13.89
C PHE A 47 14.11 0.72 -12.47
N VAL A 48 15.31 1.21 -12.16
CA VAL A 48 15.90 1.06 -10.83
C VAL A 48 15.11 1.83 -9.77
N LEU A 49 14.64 3.05 -10.07
CA LEU A 49 13.77 3.83 -9.17
C LEU A 49 12.50 3.07 -8.83
N PHE A 50 11.79 2.57 -9.84
CA PHE A 50 10.59 1.78 -9.61
C PHE A 50 10.89 0.53 -8.79
N LEU A 51 11.91 -0.24 -9.18
CA LEU A 51 12.26 -1.49 -8.53
C LEU A 51 12.57 -1.24 -7.04
N VAL A 52 13.45 -0.31 -6.70
CA VAL A 52 13.88 -0.07 -5.32
C VAL A 52 12.77 0.54 -4.47
N LEU A 53 12.04 1.55 -4.98
CA LEU A 53 11.00 2.23 -4.21
C LEU A 53 9.73 1.38 -4.03
N THR A 54 9.32 0.63 -5.05
CA THR A 54 8.12 -0.22 -4.95
C THR A 54 8.39 -1.61 -4.39
N LEU A 55 9.64 -2.08 -4.32
CA LEU A 55 10.00 -3.36 -3.70
C LEU A 55 9.43 -3.52 -2.28
N GLY A 56 9.54 -2.48 -1.45
CA GLY A 56 9.02 -2.51 -0.08
C GLY A 56 7.51 -2.71 -0.02
N MET A 57 6.78 -2.08 -0.94
CA MET A 57 5.33 -2.23 -1.06
C MET A 57 4.95 -3.62 -1.60
N ILE A 58 5.70 -4.15 -2.57
CA ILE A 58 5.49 -5.51 -3.09
C ILE A 58 5.71 -6.55 -1.97
N GLY A 59 6.75 -6.38 -1.15
CA GLY A 59 7.00 -7.23 0.02
C GLY A 59 5.87 -7.17 1.05
N PHE A 60 5.32 -5.99 1.30
CA PHE A 60 4.16 -5.82 2.17
C PHE A 60 2.91 -6.55 1.63
N VAL A 61 2.61 -6.42 0.34
CA VAL A 61 1.49 -7.13 -0.30
C VAL A 61 1.72 -8.64 -0.28
N ALA A 62 2.94 -9.10 -0.56
CA ALA A 62 3.28 -10.52 -0.48
C ALA A 62 3.06 -11.08 0.94
N LYS A 63 3.45 -10.33 1.98
CA LYS A 63 3.18 -10.70 3.37
C LYS A 63 1.67 -10.85 3.63
N LEU A 64 0.84 -9.95 3.13
CA LEU A 64 -0.62 -10.04 3.26
C LEU A 64 -1.19 -11.27 2.55
N LEU A 65 -0.73 -11.55 1.33
CA LEU A 65 -1.14 -12.73 0.57
C LEU A 65 -0.73 -14.04 1.24
N ILE A 66 0.47 -14.09 1.84
CA ILE A 66 0.94 -15.27 2.58
C ILE A 66 0.12 -15.47 3.85
N GLN A 67 -0.17 -14.40 4.61
CA GLN A 67 -1.06 -14.46 5.78
C GLN A 67 -2.44 -15.01 5.38
N TRP A 68 -3.00 -14.52 4.26
CA TRP A 68 -4.28 -15.00 3.74
C TRP A 68 -4.24 -16.46 3.28
N LEU A 69 -3.16 -16.88 2.61
CA LEU A 69 -3.01 -18.27 2.14
C LEU A 69 -2.80 -19.26 3.28
N LEU A 70 -2.12 -18.85 4.35
CA LEU A 70 -1.83 -19.68 5.52
C LEU A 70 -2.87 -19.55 6.63
N ASP A 71 -3.89 -18.71 6.44
CA ASP A 71 -4.95 -18.40 7.41
C ASP A 71 -4.38 -17.94 8.78
N ILE A 72 -3.34 -17.12 8.73
CA ILE A 72 -2.67 -16.54 9.90
C ILE A 72 -3.13 -15.08 10.00
N GLU A 73 -4.11 -14.81 10.87
CA GLU A 73 -4.53 -13.46 11.28
C GLU A 73 -3.75 -12.93 12.49
#